data_AF-A0A2G9SK63-F1
#
_entry.id   AF-A0A2G9SK63-F1
#
_cell.length_a   1.000
_cell.length_b   1.000
_cell.length_c   1.000
_cell.angle_alpha   90.00
_cell.angle_beta   90.00
_cell.angle_gamma   90.00
#
_symmetry.space_group_name_H-M   'P 1'
#
loop_
_entity.id
_entity.type
_entity.pdbx_description
1 polymer ?
#
loop_
_entity_poly.entity_id
_entity_poly.type
_entity_poly.pdbx_seq_one_letter_code
_entity_poly.pdbx_strand_id
1 'polypeptide(L)' 'MRYEGVVDIFQTVKMLRTQRPAMVQTEDQYQFCYRAGLEYLGSFDHYAT' A
#
# COMPACT_ATOMS: atom_id res chain seq x y z
N MET A 1 -8.52 -0.81 0.21
CA MET A 1 -8.82 -1.76 -0.89
C MET A 1 -10.19 -2.39 -0.68
N ARG A 2 -10.31 -3.45 0.12
CA ARG A 2 -11.49 -4.33 0.15
C ARG A 2 -12.74 -3.75 0.81
N TYR A 3 -12.61 -3.07 1.96
CA TYR A 3 -13.77 -2.57 2.71
C TYR A 3 -14.11 -1.11 2.37
N GLU A 4 -13.10 -0.25 2.31
CA GLU A 4 -13.28 1.19 2.06
C GLU A 4 -13.09 1.60 0.60
N GLY A 5 -12.69 0.68 -0.30
CA GLY A 5 -12.46 0.99 -1.72
C GLY A 5 -11.27 1.90 -2.04
N VAL A 6 -10.61 2.50 -1.03
CA VAL A 6 -9.51 3.46 -1.21
C VAL A 6 -8.16 2.94 -0.73
N VAL A 7 -7.08 3.61 -1.15
CA VAL A 7 -5.69 3.28 -0.84
C VAL A 7 -4.87 4.56 -0.69
N ASP A 8 -4.27 4.77 0.48
CA ASP A 8 -3.33 5.88 0.73
C ASP A 8 -2.05 5.35 1.39
N ILE A 9 -1.13 4.85 0.56
CA ILE A 9 0.16 4.30 1.03
C ILE A 9 1.02 5.39 1.68
N PHE A 10 0.94 6.63 1.19
CA PHE A 10 1.75 7.73 1.72
C PHE A 10 1.38 8.04 3.17
N GLN A 11 0.11 8.30 3.44
CA GLN A 11 -0.34 8.58 4.82
C GLN A 11 -0.14 7.36 5.72
N THR A 12 -0.33 6.16 5.20
CA THR A 12 -0.08 4.91 5.96
C THR A 12 1.38 4.82 6.40
N VAL A 13 2.36 4.99 5.50
CA VAL A 13 3.79 4.95 5.85
C VAL A 13 4.19 6.11 6.76
N LYS A 14 3.65 7.31 6.52
CA LYS A 14 3.85 8.47 7.40
C LYS A 14 3.40 8.16 8.83
N MET A 15 2.21 7.57 9.00
CA MET A 15 1.68 7.15 10.30
C MET A 15 2.54 6.07 10.95
N LEU A 16 2.99 5.05 10.21
CA LEU A 16 3.88 4.02 10.76
C LEU A 16 5.19 4.63 11.28
N ARG A 17 5.71 5.65 10.59
CA ARG A 17 6.92 6.37 11.01
C ARG A 17 6.74 7.19 12.28
N THR A 18 5.52 7.55 12.69
CA THR A 18 5.27 8.17 14.00
C THR A 18 5.33 7.17 15.15
N GLN A 19 5.17 5.86 14.87
CA GLN A 19 5.19 4.79 15.86
C GLN A 19 6.56 4.10 15.96
N ARG A 20 7.25 3.95 14.82
CA ARG A 20 8.63 3.45 14.77
C ARG A 20 9.39 4.19 13.66
N PRO A 21 10.52 4.85 13.97
CA PRO A 21 11.29 5.59 12.97
C PRO A 21 11.73 4.70 11.79
N ALA A 22 11.79 5.30 10.61
CA ALA A 22 12.27 4.67 9.38
C ALA A 22 11.52 3.37 8.99
N MET A 23 10.24 3.24 9.32
CA MET A 23 9.42 2.19 8.69
C MET A 23 9.35 2.41 7.18
N VAL A 24 9.56 1.33 6.40
CA VAL A 24 9.72 1.32 4.93
C VAL A 24 10.89 2.22 4.51
N GLN A 25 12.10 1.65 4.49
CA GLN A 25 13.36 2.40 4.47
C GLN A 25 13.83 2.77 3.06
N THR A 26 13.60 1.89 2.10
CA THR A 26 14.11 2.06 0.73
C THR A 26 12.96 2.35 -0.22
N GLU A 27 13.29 2.99 -1.35
CA GLU A 27 12.35 3.24 -2.44
C GLU A 27 11.75 1.92 -2.95
N ASP A 28 12.55 0.87 -3.13
CA ASP A 28 12.10 -0.44 -3.57
C ASP A 28 11.02 -1.05 -2.65
N GLN A 29 11.17 -0.89 -1.33
CA GLN A 29 10.16 -1.35 -0.37
C GLN A 29 8.87 -0.53 -0.48
N TYR A 30 9.00 0.78 -0.70
CA TYR A 30 7.84 1.65 -0.89
C TYR A 30 7.11 1.33 -2.20
N GLN A 31 7.84 1.11 -3.30
CA GLN A 31 7.29 0.65 -4.58
C GLN A 31 6.63 -0.73 -4.46
N PHE A 32 7.22 -1.63 -3.66
CA PHE A 32 6.63 -2.94 -3.37
C PHE A 32 5.25 -2.81 -2.71
N CYS A 33 5.04 -1.87 -1.78
CA CYS A 33 3.73 -1.65 -1.17
C CYS A 33 2.64 -1.32 -2.21
N TYR A 34 2.96 -0.51 -3.22
CA TYR A 34 2.03 -0.22 -4.32
C TYR A 34 1.78 -1.44 -5.21
N ARG A 35 2.85 -2.16 -5.58
CA ARG A 35 2.75 -3.36 -6.43
C ARG A 35 1.90 -4.45 -5.78
N ALA A 36 2.20 -4.78 -4.53
CA ALA A 36 1.45 -5.80 -3.78
C ALA A 36 -0.01 -5.38 -3.59
N GLY A 37 -0.25 -4.09 -3.36
CA GLY A 37 -1.60 -3.54 -3.30
C GLY A 37 -2.37 -3.69 -4.61
N LEU A 38 -1.73 -3.38 -5.74
CA LEU A 38 -2.33 -3.52 -7.06
C LEU A 38 -2.61 -4.98 -7.42
N GLU A 39 -1.67 -5.89 -7.13
CA GLU A 39 -1.85 -7.33 -7.33
C GLU A 39 -3.04 -7.87 -6.51
N TYR A 40 -3.13 -7.44 -5.23
CA TYR A 40 -4.28 -7.76 -4.40
C TYR A 40 -5.59 -7.24 -5.00
N LEU A 41 -5.61 -6.00 -5.52
CA LEU A 41 -6.80 -5.45 -6.16
C LEU A 41 -7.20 -6.22 -7.43
N GLY A 42 -6.22 -6.63 -8.24
CA GLY A 42 -6.46 -7.44 -9.43
C GLY A 42 -6.98 -8.85 -9.15
N SER A 43 -6.86 -9.34 -7.92
CA SER A 43 -7.46 -10.63 -7.51
C SER A 43 -8.99 -10.58 -7.37
N PHE A 44 -9.61 -9.40 -7.52
CA PHE A 44 -11.05 -9.23 -7.51
C PHE A 44 -11.59 -9.00 -8.93
N ASP A 45 -12.58 -9.79 -9.35
CA ASP A 45 -13.16 -9.79 -10.70
C ASP A 45 -13.61 -8.41 -11.21
N HIS A 46 -13.91 -7.48 -10.31
CA HIS A 46 -14.38 -6.12 -10.64
C HIS A 46 -13.27 -5.10 -10.95
N TYR A 47 -12.00 -5.44 -10.67
CA TYR A 47 -10.86 -4.53 -10.85
C TYR A 47 -9.76 -5.11 -11.75
N ALA A 48 -9.92 -6.36 -12.21
CA ALA A 48 -9.13 -6.93 -13.30
C ALA A 48 -9.69 -6.42 -14.64
N THR A 49 -9.20 -5.27 -15.12
CA THR A 49 -9.48 -4.74 -16.47
C THR A 49 -8.22 -4.73 -17.30
#